data_AF-A0A2H6NKK6-F1
#
_entry.id   AF-A0A2H6NKK6-F1
#
_cell.length_a   1.000
_cell.length_b   1.000
_cell.length_c   1.000
_cell.angle_alpha   90.00
_cell.angle_beta   90.00
_cell.angle_gamma   90.00
#
_symmetry.space_group_name_H-M   'P 1'
#
loop_
_entity.id
_entity.type
_entity.pdbx_description
1 polymer ?
#
loop_
_entity_poly.entity_id
_entity_poly.type
_entity_poly.pdbx_seq_one_letter_code
_entity_poly.pdbx_strand_id
1 'polypeptide(L)'
;YRAWASEMKLLLYREGTYHMVFNPPAQPWTPDIHNLHIKALTTLLMSMDTELQMTYSPDDTAAEIWNNLRQIYHPVSIESTCLKLSDFHSVRLKPGQKIGEHLTMMKSTRKELAE
;
A
#
# COMPACT_ATOMS: atom_id res chain seq x y z
N TYR A 1 8.18 -4.57 4.84
CA TYR A 1 6.97 -4.26 4.05
C TYR A 1 6.16 -5.45 3.56
N ARG A 2 6.60 -6.21 2.53
CA ARG A 2 5.72 -7.12 1.77
C ARG A 2 5.04 -8.19 2.63
N ALA A 3 5.73 -8.75 3.63
CA ALA A 3 5.15 -9.69 4.58
C ALA A 3 4.06 -9.04 5.45
N TRP A 4 4.41 -7.98 6.20
CA TRP A 4 3.47 -7.20 7.00
C TRP A 4 2.23 -6.74 6.22
N ALA A 5 2.42 -6.15 5.04
CA ALA A 5 1.30 -5.66 4.23
C ALA A 5 0.37 -6.79 3.75
N SER A 6 0.92 -7.99 3.52
CA SER A 6 0.12 -9.16 3.13
C SER A 6 -0.65 -9.73 4.31
N GLU A 7 -0.01 -9.83 5.47
CA GLU A 7 -0.63 -10.25 6.73
C GLU A 7 -1.77 -9.31 7.14
N MET A 8 -1.54 -8.00 7.06
CA MET A 8 -2.58 -7.02 7.41
C MET A 8 -3.76 -7.05 6.44
N LYS A 9 -3.51 -7.18 5.13
CA LYS A 9 -4.60 -7.36 4.16
C LYS A 9 -5.42 -8.61 4.50
N LEU A 10 -4.77 -9.72 4.84
CA LEU A 10 -5.45 -10.95 5.22
C LEU A 10 -6.30 -10.77 6.49
N LEU A 11 -5.79 -10.08 7.51
CA LEU A 11 -6.54 -9.78 8.73
C LEU A 11 -7.76 -8.90 8.44
N LEU A 12 -7.60 -7.83 7.64
CA LEU A 12 -8.71 -6.98 7.23
C LEU A 12 -9.79 -7.73 6.43
N TYR A 13 -9.39 -8.68 5.58
CA TYR A 13 -10.33 -9.55 4.88
C TYR A 13 -11.09 -10.46 5.84
N ARG A 14 -10.38 -11.09 6.79
CA ARG A 14 -10.97 -11.95 7.81
C ARG A 14 -11.96 -11.20 8.69
N GLU A 15 -11.65 -9.96 9.05
CA GLU A 15 -12.51 -9.12 9.87
C GLU A 15 -13.65 -8.45 9.11
N GLY A 16 -13.70 -8.59 7.77
CA GLY A 16 -14.71 -7.99 6.91
C GLY A 16 -14.53 -6.48 6.68
N THR A 17 -13.39 -5.92 7.07
CA THR A 17 -13.14 -4.47 7.11
C THR A 17 -12.24 -3.98 5.99
N TYR A 18 -11.77 -4.86 5.10
CA TYR A 18 -10.91 -4.51 3.96
C TYR A 18 -11.42 -3.31 3.15
N HIS A 19 -12.71 -3.28 2.83
CA HIS A 19 -13.31 -2.20 2.03
C HIS A 19 -13.22 -0.83 2.73
N MET A 20 -13.24 -0.78 4.06
CA MET A 20 -13.11 0.47 4.81
C MET A 20 -11.73 1.12 4.67
N VAL A 21 -10.70 0.35 4.29
CA VAL A 21 -9.34 0.85 4.08
C VAL A 21 -9.11 1.23 2.61
N PHE A 22 -9.54 0.38 1.67
CA PHE A 22 -9.18 0.54 0.25
C PHE A 22 -10.27 1.16 -0.62
N ASN A 23 -11.52 1.15 -0.16
CA ASN A 23 -12.66 1.73 -0.89
C ASN A 23 -13.79 2.13 0.09
N PRO A 24 -13.52 3.07 1.02
CA PRO A 24 -14.50 3.43 2.03
C PRO A 24 -15.76 4.05 1.40
N PRO A 25 -16.96 3.78 1.94
CA PRO A 25 -18.17 4.47 1.53
C PRO A 25 -18.03 6.00 1.67
N ALA A 26 -18.72 6.76 0.84
CA ALA A 26 -18.78 8.21 0.98
C ALA A 26 -19.42 8.59 2.33
N GLN A 27 -18.90 9.64 2.97
CA GLN A 27 -19.49 10.21 4.18
C GLN A 27 -20.76 11.01 3.85
N PRO A 28 -21.72 11.16 4.79
CA PRO A 28 -21.67 10.69 6.18
C PRO A 28 -21.97 9.19 6.32
N TRP A 29 -21.37 8.57 7.34
CA TRP A 29 -21.54 7.15 7.63
C TRP A 29 -22.72 6.89 8.54
N THR A 30 -23.43 5.79 8.29
CA THR A 30 -24.37 5.23 9.25
C THR A 30 -23.62 4.66 10.47
N PRO A 31 -24.30 4.45 11.62
CA PRO A 31 -23.66 3.84 12.79
C PRO A 31 -22.98 2.49 12.48
N ASP A 32 -23.56 1.68 11.60
CA ASP A 32 -22.99 0.40 11.20
C ASP A 32 -21.68 0.56 10.43
N ILE A 33 -21.64 1.51 9.48
CA ILE A 33 -20.42 1.83 8.73
C ILE A 33 -19.36 2.43 9.66
N HIS A 34 -19.78 3.24 10.64
CA HIS A 34 -18.88 3.78 11.65
C HIS A 34 -18.28 2.67 12.54
N ASN A 35 -19.06 1.67 12.92
CA ASN A 35 -18.55 0.50 13.67
C ASN A 35 -17.56 -0.33 12.83
N LEU A 36 -17.83 -0.52 11.55
CA LEU A 36 -16.88 -1.18 10.64
C LEU A 36 -15.59 -0.37 10.49
N HIS A 37 -15.69 0.96 10.44
CA HIS A 37 -14.53 1.85 10.44
C HIS A 37 -13.69 1.70 11.71
N ILE A 38 -14.32 1.78 12.88
CA ILE A 38 -13.64 1.60 14.18
C ILE A 38 -12.97 0.24 14.25
N LYS A 39 -13.66 -0.82 13.79
CA LYS A 39 -13.08 -2.16 13.75
C LYS A 39 -11.84 -2.23 12.84
N ALA A 40 -11.90 -1.62 11.66
CA ALA A 40 -10.76 -1.52 10.74
C ALA A 40 -9.58 -0.80 11.41
N LEU A 41 -9.85 0.34 12.06
CA LEU A 41 -8.86 1.11 12.82
C LEU A 41 -8.22 0.26 13.92
N THR A 42 -9.01 -0.40 14.77
CA THR A 42 -8.49 -1.24 15.85
C THR A 42 -7.60 -2.36 15.31
N THR A 43 -7.98 -3.02 14.21
CA THR A 43 -7.14 -4.04 13.58
C THR A 43 -5.78 -3.48 13.13
N LEU A 44 -5.77 -2.29 12.51
CA LEU A 44 -4.52 -1.64 12.11
C LEU A 44 -3.68 -1.21 13.32
N LEU A 45 -4.31 -0.59 14.32
CA LEU A 45 -3.64 -0.13 15.53
C LEU A 45 -2.98 -1.27 16.32
N MET A 46 -3.73 -2.35 16.57
CA MET A 46 -3.24 -3.52 17.31
C MET A 46 -2.11 -4.28 16.60
N SER A 47 -1.90 -4.03 15.31
CA SER A 47 -0.80 -4.63 14.54
C SER A 47 0.52 -3.89 14.69
N MET A 48 0.53 -2.73 15.36
CA MET A 48 1.68 -1.86 15.52
C MET A 48 2.31 -1.96 16.89
N ASP A 49 3.58 -1.57 16.97
CA ASP A 49 4.26 -1.31 18.23
C ASP A 49 3.60 -0.14 18.97
N THR A 50 3.54 -0.23 20.31
CA THR A 50 2.85 0.74 21.17
C THR A 50 3.36 2.18 20.99
N GLU A 51 4.66 2.36 20.72
CA GLU A 51 5.25 3.68 20.46
C GLU A 51 4.66 4.34 19.21
N LEU A 52 4.37 3.55 18.17
CA LEU A 52 3.81 4.04 16.93
C LEU A 52 2.32 4.35 17.07
N GLN A 53 1.59 3.56 17.87
CA GLN A 53 0.18 3.81 18.17
C GLN A 53 -0.05 5.20 18.81
N MET A 54 0.88 5.67 19.64
CA MET A 54 0.77 6.98 20.31
C MET A 54 0.90 8.19 19.37
N THR A 55 1.27 7.98 18.11
CA THR A 55 1.45 9.07 17.13
C THR A 55 0.19 9.39 16.31
N TYR A 56 -0.86 8.59 16.44
CA TYR A 56 -2.09 8.72 15.66
C TYR A 56 -3.16 9.57 16.35
N SER A 57 -3.93 10.29 15.54
CA SER A 57 -5.07 11.07 16.00
C SER A 57 -6.33 10.19 16.08
N PRO A 58 -7.23 10.41 17.05
CA PRO A 58 -8.56 9.81 17.06
C PRO A 58 -9.40 10.14 15.81
N ASP A 59 -9.06 11.24 15.12
CA ASP A 59 -9.77 11.72 13.93
C ASP A 59 -9.28 11.06 12.62
N ASP A 60 -8.20 10.27 12.67
CA ASP A 60 -7.64 9.64 11.47
C ASP A 60 -8.55 8.52 10.95
N THR A 61 -8.70 8.46 9.63
CA THR A 61 -9.41 7.36 8.97
C THR A 61 -8.53 6.12 8.83
N ALA A 62 -9.15 4.94 8.72
CA ALA A 62 -8.42 3.69 8.50
C ALA A 62 -7.55 3.70 7.23
N ALA A 63 -7.98 4.45 6.20
CA ALA A 63 -7.21 4.65 4.97
C ALA A 63 -5.95 5.52 5.20
N GLU A 64 -6.07 6.59 5.99
CA GLU A 64 -4.93 7.46 6.34
C GLU A 64 -3.90 6.70 7.18
N ILE A 65 -4.34 5.95 8.20
CA ILE A 65 -3.46 5.12 9.03
C ILE A 65 -2.73 4.09 8.16
N TRP A 66 -3.44 3.40 7.26
CA TRP A 66 -2.82 2.45 6.33
C TRP A 66 -1.72 3.10 5.47
N ASN A 67 -1.98 4.29 4.93
CA ASN A 67 -1.03 5.01 4.09
C ASN A 67 0.21 5.47 4.89
N ASN A 68 0.03 5.94 6.12
CA ASN A 68 1.14 6.31 7.00
C ASN A 68 1.99 5.07 7.32
N LEU A 69 1.37 3.95 7.65
CA LEU A 69 2.09 2.70 7.93
C LEU A 69 2.85 2.18 6.72
N ARG A 70 2.27 2.31 5.53
CA ARG A 70 2.95 1.98 4.29
C ARG A 70 4.25 2.77 4.13
N GLN A 71 4.27 4.06 4.45
CA GLN A 71 5.49 4.88 4.37
C GLN A 71 6.54 4.47 5.41
N ILE A 72 6.11 4.11 6.62
CA ILE A 72 7.02 3.69 7.71
C ILE A 72 7.67 2.34 7.40
N TYR A 73 6.86 1.35 6.99
CA TYR A 73 7.35 0.00 6.72
C TYR A 73 7.93 -0.18 5.31
N HIS A 74 7.70 0.79 4.41
CA HIS A 74 8.27 0.87 3.07
C HIS A 74 8.60 2.32 2.73
N PRO A 75 9.68 2.87 3.31
CA PRO A 75 10.18 4.15 2.87
C PRO A 75 10.63 3.96 1.42
N VAL A 76 9.80 4.39 0.48
CA VAL A 76 10.22 4.52 -0.90
C VAL A 76 11.21 5.68 -0.88
N SER A 77 12.50 5.39 -0.69
CA SER A 77 13.49 6.45 -0.74
C SER A 77 13.44 7.06 -2.13
N ILE A 78 13.51 8.39 -2.20
CA ILE A 78 13.60 9.12 -3.48
C ILE A 78 14.74 8.54 -4.30
N GLU A 79 15.85 8.17 -3.65
CA GLU A 79 16.98 7.49 -4.25
C GLU A 79 16.61 6.14 -4.88
N SER A 80 15.82 5.29 -4.20
CA SER A 80 15.34 4.02 -4.76
C SER A 80 14.46 4.24 -6.00
N THR A 81 13.58 5.25 -5.97
CA THR A 81 12.75 5.60 -7.14
C THR A 81 13.61 6.15 -8.28
N CYS A 82 14.57 7.02 -7.99
CA CYS A 82 15.52 7.56 -8.97
C CYS A 82 16.37 6.44 -9.61
N LEU A 83 16.83 5.47 -8.81
CA LEU A 83 17.55 4.29 -9.31
C LEU A 83 16.67 3.45 -10.23
N LYS A 84 15.44 3.11 -9.82
CA LYS A 84 14.51 2.34 -10.67
C LYS A 84 14.15 3.07 -11.96
N LEU A 85 14.01 4.40 -11.91
CA LEU A 85 13.78 5.23 -13.10
C LEU A 85 14.99 5.23 -14.01
N SER A 86 16.19 5.42 -13.45
CA SER A 86 17.46 5.34 -14.18
C SER A 86 17.62 3.98 -14.87
N ASP A 87 17.36 2.89 -14.15
CA ASP A 87 17.41 1.52 -14.67
C ASP A 87 16.40 1.35 -15.82
N PHE A 88 15.16 1.80 -15.65
CA PHE A 88 14.14 1.75 -16.70
C PHE A 88 14.56 2.52 -17.96
N HIS A 89 15.13 3.72 -17.81
CA HIS A 89 15.61 4.50 -18.95
C HIS A 89 16.89 3.95 -19.59
N SER A 90 17.66 3.13 -18.86
CA SER A 90 18.87 2.47 -19.36
C SER A 90 18.59 1.23 -20.22
N VAL A 91 17.39 0.65 -20.09
CA VAL A 91 16.99 -0.55 -20.84
C VAL A 91 16.90 -0.24 -22.34
N ARG A 92 17.67 -0.98 -23.13
CA ARG A 92 17.64 -0.92 -24.60
C ARG A 92 17.39 -2.29 -25.20
N LEU A 93 16.70 -2.32 -26.34
CA LEU A 93 16.51 -3.55 -27.12
C LEU A 93 17.87 -4.05 -27.60
N LYS A 94 18.24 -5.27 -27.22
CA LYS A 94 19.51 -5.89 -27.63
C LYS A 94 19.40 -6.47 -29.04
N PRO A 95 20.48 -6.51 -29.83
CA PRO A 95 20.51 -7.21 -31.11
C PRO A 95 20.09 -8.69 -30.93
N GLY A 96 19.16 -9.17 -31.76
CA GLY A 96 18.64 -10.54 -31.68
C GLY A 96 17.52 -10.77 -30.65
N GLN A 97 17.18 -9.78 -29.81
CA GLN A 97 16.07 -9.88 -28.87
C GLN A 97 14.72 -9.67 -29.60
N LYS A 98 13.72 -10.51 -29.30
CA LYS A 98 12.37 -10.33 -29.84
C LYS A 98 11.72 -9.10 -29.23
N ILE A 99 11.15 -8.25 -30.08
CA ILE A 99 10.52 -7.01 -29.63
C ILE A 99 9.35 -7.25 -28.68
N GLY A 100 8.58 -8.32 -28.85
CA GLY A 100 7.47 -8.67 -27.97
C GLY A 100 7.91 -8.98 -26.53
N GLU A 101 9.02 -9.71 -26.37
CA GLU A 101 9.59 -10.01 -25.05
C GLU A 101 10.12 -8.75 -24.37
N HIS A 102 10.79 -7.89 -25.15
CA HIS A 102 11.28 -6.60 -24.66
C HIS A 102 10.17 -5.69 -24.18
N LEU A 103 9.08 -5.55 -24.96
CA LEU A 103 7.92 -4.75 -24.59
C LEU A 103 7.19 -5.30 -23.36
N THR A 104 7.14 -6.63 -23.21
CA THR A 104 6.54 -7.29 -22.04
C THR A 104 7.34 -6.98 -20.78
N MET A 105 8.67 -7.08 -20.85
CA MET A 105 9.57 -6.70 -19.77
C MET A 105 9.40 -5.22 -19.40
N MET A 106 9.42 -4.31 -20.37
CA MET A 106 9.21 -2.87 -20.12
C MET A 106 7.87 -2.57 -19.44
N LYS A 107 6.78 -3.26 -19.84
CA LYS A 107 5.48 -3.13 -19.20
C LYS A 107 5.50 -3.59 -17.74
N SER A 108 6.18 -4.71 -17.44
CA SER A 108 6.33 -5.20 -16.07
C SER A 108 7.09 -4.21 -15.19
N THR A 109 8.25 -3.73 -15.65
CA THR A 109 9.07 -2.77 -14.90
C THR A 109 8.33 -1.44 -14.68
N ARG A 110 7.56 -0.97 -15.67
CA ARG A 110 6.71 0.23 -15.51
C ARG A 110 5.63 0.04 -14.44
N LYS A 111 5.06 -1.16 -14.32
CA LYS A 111 4.07 -1.47 -13.28
C LYS A 111 4.69 -1.37 -11.88
N GLU A 112 5.91 -1.88 -11.71
CA GLU A 112 6.66 -1.81 -10.45
C GLU A 112 7.11 -0.39 -10.07
N LEU A 113 7.18 0.53 -11.04
CA LEU A 113 7.44 1.96 -10.81
C LEU A 113 6.19 2.74 -10.40
N ALA A 114 4.99 2.23 -10.72
CA ALA A 114 3.71 2.87 -10.43
C ALA A 114 3.06 2.39 -9.11
N GLU A 115 3.61 1.34 -8.50
CA GLU A 115 3.21 0.79 -7.20
C GLU A 115 3.99 1.45 -6.06
#